data_AF-A0A3N5ZCD6-F1
#
_entry.id   AF-A0A3N5ZCD6-F1
#
_cell.length_a   1.000
_cell.length_b   1.000
_cell.length_c   1.000
_cell.angle_alpha   90.00
_cell.angle_beta   90.00
_cell.angle_gamma   90.00
#
_symmetry.space_group_name_H-M   'P 1'
#
loop_
_entity.id
_entity.type
_entity.pdbx_description
1 polymer ?
#
loop_
_entity_poly.entity_id
_entity_poly.type
_entity_poly.pdbx_seq_one_letter_code
_entity_poly.pdbx_strand_id
1 'polypeptide(L)'
;MFVLEMMEAIRRGGEEAHEAALTLGLLIEREKVNRPAGDDGGISVILGDEFAKRRLSETELKTAVDELIKYIQGTNDPIPTAIWALTKSYDPRIVPYLIEFLNKVLSDPAKEQLAYLALLGIINTGVSSSYKSDSLAAIRNAAEHGQGIVTETATNYLKLFSNTG
;
A
#
# COMPACT_ATOMS: atom_id res chain seq x y z
N MET A 1 -0.58 16.94 13.65
CA MET A 1 -1.83 16.57 14.37
C MET A 1 -2.71 15.73 13.46
N PHE A 2 -3.14 16.26 12.31
CA PHE A 2 -3.92 15.56 11.28
C PHE A 2 -3.57 14.08 11.00
N VAL A 3 -2.31 13.76 10.68
CA VAL A 3 -1.93 12.36 10.38
C VAL A 3 -2.23 11.42 11.54
N LEU A 4 -2.00 11.86 12.78
CA LEU A 4 -2.27 11.06 13.97
C LEU A 4 -3.78 10.89 14.18
N GLU A 5 -4.59 11.92 13.93
CA GLU A 5 -6.05 11.84 13.99
C GLU A 5 -6.60 10.83 12.98
N MET A 6 -6.09 10.83 11.74
CA MET A 6 -6.45 9.84 10.73
C MET A 6 -6.04 8.42 11.17
N MET A 7 -4.84 8.26 11.73
CA MET A 7 -4.37 6.95 12.22
C MET A 7 -5.16 6.45 13.44
N GLU A 8 -5.62 7.35 14.31
CA GLU A 8 -6.52 7.01 15.41
C GLU A 8 -7.86 6.49 14.87
N ALA A 9 -8.46 7.16 13.88
CA ALA A 9 -9.67 6.69 13.23
C ALA A 9 -9.47 5.31 12.58
N ILE A 10 -8.36 5.09 11.87
CA ILE A 10 -8.01 3.79 11.26
C ILE A 10 -7.93 2.69 12.34
N ARG A 11 -7.33 2.98 13.50
CA ARG A 11 -7.20 2.00 14.60
C ARG A 11 -8.50 1.70 15.31
N ARG A 12 -9.42 2.68 15.41
CA ARG A 12 -10.74 2.47 16.00
C ARG A 12 -11.60 1.52 15.14
N GLY A 13 -11.36 1.47 13.84
CA GLY A 13 -12.14 0.67 12.90
C GLY A 13 -13.49 1.30 12.55
N GLY A 14 -14.35 0.52 11.89
CA GLY A 14 -15.66 1.00 11.40
C GLY A 14 -15.57 1.76 10.07
N GLU A 15 -16.65 2.45 9.71
CA GLU A 15 -16.75 3.17 8.43
C GLU A 15 -15.73 4.31 8.34
N GLU A 16 -15.54 5.07 9.42
CA GLU A 16 -14.55 6.16 9.52
C GLU A 16 -13.12 5.69 9.21
N ALA A 17 -12.78 4.44 9.53
CA ALA A 17 -11.44 3.90 9.28
C ALA A 17 -11.14 3.78 7.79
N HIS A 18 -12.13 3.39 6.97
CA HIS A 18 -11.98 3.31 5.53
C HIS A 18 -11.80 4.70 4.91
N GLU A 19 -12.58 5.68 5.34
CA GLU A 19 -12.48 7.06 4.86
C GLU A 19 -11.14 7.70 5.26
N ALA A 20 -10.70 7.48 6.50
CA ALA A 20 -9.42 7.97 6.98
C ALA A 20 -8.25 7.34 6.22
N ALA A 21 -8.28 6.02 5.99
CA ALA A 21 -7.26 5.33 5.20
C ALA A 21 -7.25 5.78 3.73
N LEU A 22 -8.44 5.95 3.12
CA LEU A 22 -8.56 6.45 1.75
C LEU A 22 -7.98 7.86 1.63
N THR A 23 -8.39 8.76 2.53
CA THR A 23 -7.91 10.14 2.60
C THR A 23 -6.39 10.18 2.73
N LEU A 24 -5.85 9.40 3.67
CA LEU A 24 -4.41 9.35 3.89
C LEU A 24 -3.66 8.80 2.67
N GLY A 25 -4.17 7.72 2.05
CA GLY A 25 -3.54 7.14 0.85
C GLY A 25 -3.53 8.08 -0.35
N LEU A 26 -4.61 8.83 -0.59
CA LEU A 26 -4.67 9.83 -1.66
C LEU A 26 -3.70 10.99 -1.42
N LEU A 27 -3.62 11.48 -0.18
CA LEU A 27 -2.67 12.54 0.18
C LEU A 27 -1.21 12.06 0.08
N ILE A 28 -0.93 10.83 0.49
CA ILE A 28 0.40 10.22 0.33
C ILE A 28 0.77 10.11 -1.16
N GLU A 29 -0.11 9.57 -2.00
CA GLU A 29 0.14 9.40 -3.44
C GLU A 29 0.47 10.73 -4.11
N ARG A 30 -0.27 11.78 -3.73
CA ARG A 30 -0.09 13.12 -4.28
C ARG A 30 1.32 13.67 -4.08
N GLU A 31 1.91 13.46 -2.91
CA GLU A 31 3.26 13.96 -2.64
C GLU A 31 4.36 13.14 -3.34
N LYS A 32 4.02 11.99 -3.92
CA LYS A 32 4.96 11.09 -4.60
C LYS A 32 4.88 11.16 -6.11
N VAL A 33 3.70 11.40 -6.65
CA VAL A 33 3.49 11.52 -8.10
C VAL A 33 3.71 12.96 -8.53
N ASN A 34 4.67 13.17 -9.44
CA ASN A 34 4.87 14.49 -10.04
C ASN A 34 3.68 14.82 -10.95
N ARG A 35 2.85 15.78 -10.53
CA ARG A 35 1.66 16.22 -11.26
C ARG A 35 1.84 17.62 -11.82
N PRO A 36 1.21 17.95 -12.96
CA PRO A 36 1.16 19.32 -13.46
C PRO A 36 0.64 20.30 -12.40
N ALA A 37 1.11 21.55 -12.45
CA ALA A 37 0.61 22.59 -11.56
C ALA A 37 -0.91 22.75 -11.71
N GLY A 38 -1.64 22.71 -10.59
CA GLY A 38 -3.10 22.79 -10.57
C GLY A 38 -3.83 21.45 -10.72
N ASP A 39 -3.12 20.35 -11.01
CA ASP A 39 -3.69 19.00 -10.98
C ASP A 39 -3.67 18.45 -9.54
N ASP A 40 -4.85 18.25 -8.97
CA ASP A 40 -5.02 17.64 -7.65
C ASP A 40 -5.19 16.13 -7.72
N GLY A 41 -5.15 15.54 -8.92
CA GLY A 41 -5.35 14.13 -9.15
C GLY A 41 -6.75 13.61 -8.91
N GLY A 42 -7.76 14.49 -8.97
CA GLY A 42 -9.14 14.15 -8.71
C GLY A 42 -9.47 14.11 -7.21
N ILE A 43 -8.58 14.59 -6.33
CA ILE A 43 -8.83 14.62 -4.88
C ILE A 43 -10.05 15.48 -4.56
N SER A 44 -10.27 16.62 -5.22
CA SER A 44 -11.47 17.46 -5.03
C SER A 44 -12.76 16.70 -5.31
N VAL A 45 -12.78 15.82 -6.31
CA VAL A 45 -13.96 15.03 -6.66
C VAL A 45 -14.25 13.96 -5.60
N ILE A 46 -13.21 13.40 -4.97
CA ILE A 46 -13.34 12.28 -4.04
C ILE A 46 -13.52 12.75 -2.59
N LEU A 47 -12.74 13.74 -2.16
CA LEU A 47 -12.65 14.20 -0.77
C LEU A 47 -13.14 15.64 -0.57
N GLY A 48 -13.36 16.41 -1.66
CA GLY A 48 -13.73 17.81 -1.59
C GLY A 48 -12.55 18.79 -1.60
N ASP A 49 -12.87 20.07 -1.81
CA ASP A 49 -11.89 21.14 -2.03
C ASP A 49 -10.94 21.39 -0.86
N GLU A 50 -11.40 21.12 0.37
CA GLU A 50 -10.57 21.27 1.57
C GLU A 50 -9.33 20.36 1.51
N PHE A 51 -9.55 19.07 1.23
CA PHE A 51 -8.48 18.09 1.08
C PHE A 51 -7.69 18.28 -0.22
N ALA A 52 -8.33 18.76 -1.28
CA ALA A 52 -7.65 19.10 -2.53
C ALA A 52 -6.61 20.22 -2.36
N LYS A 53 -6.74 21.07 -1.35
CA LYS A 53 -5.74 22.11 -1.03
C LYS A 53 -4.70 21.64 -0.01
N ARG A 54 -4.98 20.57 0.73
CA ARG A 54 -4.06 20.01 1.71
C ARG A 54 -2.84 19.40 1.03
N ARG A 55 -1.68 19.64 1.64
CA ARG A 55 -0.39 18.99 1.33
C ARG A 55 0.15 18.39 2.61
N LEU A 56 0.79 17.23 2.52
CA LEU A 56 1.55 16.69 3.65
C LEU A 56 2.95 17.29 3.61
N SER A 57 3.41 17.82 4.75
CA SER A 57 4.83 18.10 4.91
C SER A 57 5.65 16.81 4.85
N GLU A 58 6.96 16.91 4.59
CA GLU A 58 7.84 15.73 4.59
C GLU A 58 7.80 14.96 5.92
N THR A 59 7.67 15.68 7.04
CA THR A 59 7.56 15.08 8.38
C THR A 59 6.22 14.36 8.55
N GLU A 60 5.11 14.94 8.08
CA GLU A 60 3.80 14.30 8.11
C GLU A 60 3.76 13.05 7.21
N LEU A 61 4.32 13.13 6.00
CA LEU A 61 4.42 12.00 5.09
C LEU A 61 5.23 10.86 5.71
N LYS A 62 6.40 11.17 6.27
CA LYS A 62 7.21 10.18 6.99
C LYS A 62 6.42 9.55 8.15
N THR A 63 5.73 10.38 8.94
CA THR A 63 4.91 9.92 10.08
C THR A 63 3.78 9.01 9.61
N ALA A 64 3.10 9.36 8.51
CA ALA A 64 2.00 8.57 7.96
C ALA A 64 2.48 7.18 7.54
N VAL A 65 3.60 7.10 6.84
CA VAL A 65 4.22 5.83 6.44
C VAL A 65 4.63 5.01 7.67
N ASP A 66 5.31 5.62 8.63
CA ASP A 66 5.77 4.93 9.83
C ASP A 66 4.59 4.38 10.66
N GLU A 67 3.50 5.14 10.80
CA GLU A 67 2.31 4.71 11.55
C GLU A 67 1.48 3.65 10.81
N LEU A 68 1.39 3.71 9.48
CA LEU A 68 0.75 2.66 8.67
C LEU A 68 1.54 1.34 8.73
N ILE A 69 2.88 1.39 8.72
CA ILE A 69 3.73 0.21 8.94
C ILE A 69 3.40 -0.42 10.31
N LYS A 70 3.40 0.39 11.37
CA LYS A 70 3.07 -0.10 12.72
C LYS A 70 1.67 -0.72 12.79
N TYR A 71 0.70 -0.09 12.13
CA TYR A 71 -0.68 -0.59 12.09
C TYR A 71 -0.75 -1.98 11.43
N ILE A 72 -0.13 -2.17 10.27
CA ILE A 72 -0.15 -3.46 9.56
C ILE A 72 0.61 -4.54 10.33
N GLN A 73 1.73 -4.21 10.98
CA GLN A 73 2.47 -5.17 11.80
C GLN A 73 1.72 -5.59 13.07
N GLY A 74 1.00 -4.64 13.68
CA GLY A 74 0.30 -4.85 14.95
C GLY A 74 -1.12 -5.42 14.82
N THR A 75 -1.65 -5.54 13.61
CA THR A 75 -3.05 -5.94 13.35
C THR A 75 -3.09 -7.22 12.54
N ASN A 76 -3.82 -8.23 13.01
CA ASN A 76 -3.96 -9.51 12.30
C ASN A 76 -4.82 -9.39 11.03
N ASP A 77 -5.80 -8.49 11.07
CA ASP A 77 -6.76 -8.24 10.00
C ASP A 77 -6.86 -6.73 9.73
N PRO A 78 -5.81 -6.10 9.19
CA PRO A 78 -5.85 -4.68 8.85
C PRO A 78 -6.88 -4.45 7.76
N ILE A 79 -7.55 -3.30 7.78
CA ILE A 79 -8.49 -2.96 6.71
C ILE A 79 -7.76 -2.89 5.36
N PRO A 80 -8.34 -3.41 4.26
CA PRO A 80 -7.69 -3.40 2.94
C PRO A 80 -7.21 -2.00 2.51
N THR A 81 -8.02 -0.97 2.77
CA THR A 81 -7.69 0.42 2.40
C THR A 81 -6.42 0.93 3.06
N ALA A 82 -6.06 0.47 4.26
CA ALA A 82 -4.83 0.88 4.94
C ALA A 82 -3.59 0.24 4.28
N ILE A 83 -3.67 -1.02 3.84
CA ILE A 83 -2.61 -1.65 3.05
C ILE A 83 -2.44 -0.89 1.75
N TRP A 84 -3.54 -0.62 1.04
CA TRP A 84 -3.54 0.18 -0.18
C TRP A 84 -2.88 1.54 0.04
N ALA A 85 -3.26 2.28 1.09
CA ALA A 85 -2.70 3.57 1.42
C ALA A 85 -1.17 3.52 1.64
N LEU A 86 -0.67 2.46 2.28
CA LEU A 86 0.76 2.26 2.44
C LEU A 86 1.47 2.05 1.09
N THR A 87 0.87 1.29 0.16
CA THR A 87 1.44 1.06 -1.18
C THR A 87 1.59 2.35 -2.00
N LYS A 88 0.75 3.36 -1.72
CA LYS A 88 0.81 4.68 -2.39
C LYS A 88 2.01 5.54 -2.01
N SER A 89 2.74 5.16 -0.95
CA SER A 89 3.96 5.87 -0.57
C SER A 89 5.13 5.64 -1.53
N TYR A 90 5.12 4.54 -2.30
CA TYR A 90 6.27 4.08 -3.09
C TYR A 90 7.59 4.09 -2.29
N ASP A 91 7.52 3.99 -0.95
CA ASP A 91 8.66 4.07 -0.07
C ASP A 91 9.27 2.66 0.08
N PRO A 92 10.52 2.42 -0.35
CA PRO A 92 11.14 1.10 -0.26
C PRO A 92 11.15 0.50 1.15
N ARG A 93 11.10 1.34 2.20
CA ARG A 93 11.07 0.88 3.60
C ARG A 93 9.85 0.02 3.92
N ILE A 94 8.76 0.10 3.14
CA ILE A 94 7.55 -0.70 3.36
C ILE A 94 7.74 -2.17 2.96
N VAL A 95 8.68 -2.46 2.06
CA VAL A 95 8.77 -3.74 1.36
C VAL A 95 8.99 -4.93 2.30
N PRO A 96 9.93 -4.91 3.27
CA PRO A 96 10.09 -6.02 4.20
C PRO A 96 8.81 -6.34 4.98
N TYR A 97 8.06 -5.31 5.36
CA TYR A 97 6.81 -5.46 6.11
C TYR A 97 5.67 -6.01 5.26
N LEU A 98 5.59 -5.59 3.98
CA LEU A 98 4.63 -6.17 3.04
C LEU A 98 4.96 -7.63 2.71
N ILE A 99 6.24 -8.01 2.61
CA ILE A 99 6.65 -9.41 2.40
C ILE A 99 6.27 -10.25 3.62
N GLU A 100 6.59 -9.78 4.82
CA GLU A 100 6.22 -10.46 6.07
C GLU A 100 4.70 -10.64 6.16
N PHE A 101 3.94 -9.58 5.89
CA PHE A 101 2.49 -9.61 5.91
C PHE A 101 1.92 -10.56 4.85
N LEU A 102 2.40 -10.48 3.60
CA LEU A 102 1.99 -11.36 2.51
C LEU A 102 2.18 -12.83 2.92
N ASN A 103 3.35 -13.20 3.44
CA ASN A 103 3.62 -14.58 3.86
C ASN A 103 2.68 -15.07 4.97
N LYS A 104 2.17 -14.19 5.83
CA LYS A 104 1.19 -14.55 6.88
C LYS A 104 -0.20 -14.84 6.30
N VAL A 105 -0.59 -14.15 5.23
CA VAL A 105 -1.96 -14.21 4.69
C VAL A 105 -2.08 -14.99 3.38
N LEU A 106 -0.96 -15.35 2.75
CA LEU A 106 -0.91 -15.89 1.38
C LEU A 106 -1.76 -17.14 1.17
N SER A 107 -1.80 -18.02 2.18
CA SER A 107 -2.50 -19.31 2.10
C SER A 107 -3.92 -19.29 2.65
N ASP A 108 -4.41 -18.14 3.13
CA ASP A 108 -5.76 -17.99 3.67
C ASP A 108 -6.71 -17.44 2.59
N PRO A 109 -7.67 -18.25 2.08
CA PRO A 109 -8.62 -17.80 1.07
C PRO A 109 -9.47 -16.60 1.53
N ALA A 110 -9.76 -16.49 2.82
CA ALA A 110 -10.54 -15.38 3.36
C ALA A 110 -9.76 -14.04 3.32
N LYS A 111 -8.45 -14.09 3.11
CA LYS A 111 -7.55 -12.94 3.07
C LYS A 111 -6.96 -12.67 1.70
N GLU A 112 -7.51 -13.27 0.64
CA GLU A 112 -7.02 -13.12 -0.74
C GLU A 112 -6.88 -11.63 -1.14
N GLN A 113 -7.85 -10.79 -0.78
CA GLN A 113 -7.78 -9.35 -1.06
C GLN A 113 -6.59 -8.66 -0.37
N LEU A 114 -6.29 -9.02 0.89
CA LEU A 114 -5.18 -8.46 1.65
C LEU A 114 -3.84 -8.92 1.06
N ALA A 115 -3.74 -10.21 0.71
CA ALA A 115 -2.59 -10.78 0.02
C ALA A 115 -2.33 -10.08 -1.32
N TYR A 116 -3.39 -9.85 -2.10
CA TYR A 116 -3.31 -9.16 -3.38
C TYR A 116 -2.77 -7.73 -3.25
N LEU A 117 -3.28 -6.95 -2.29
CA LEU A 117 -2.80 -5.59 -2.06
C LEU A 117 -1.34 -5.54 -1.61
N ALA A 118 -0.92 -6.47 -0.74
CA ALA A 118 0.47 -6.59 -0.34
C ALA A 118 1.39 -6.94 -1.52
N LEU A 119 0.96 -7.90 -2.37
CA LEU A 119 1.67 -8.29 -3.59
C LEU A 119 1.84 -7.10 -4.54
N LEU A 120 0.78 -6.31 -4.78
CA LEU A 120 0.88 -5.11 -5.62
C LEU A 120 1.88 -4.09 -5.08
N GLY A 121 1.90 -3.87 -3.76
CA GLY A 121 2.86 -2.98 -3.12
C GLY A 121 4.31 -3.44 -3.32
N ILE A 122 4.56 -4.76 -3.19
CA ILE A 122 5.87 -5.38 -3.44
C ILE A 122 6.27 -5.24 -4.91
N ILE A 123 5.35 -5.47 -5.86
CA ILE A 123 5.62 -5.33 -7.29
C ILE A 123 5.98 -3.88 -7.64
N ASN A 124 5.17 -2.92 -7.19
CA ASN A 124 5.29 -1.51 -7.57
C ASN A 124 6.51 -0.83 -6.94
N THR A 125 6.93 -1.27 -5.75
CA THR A 125 7.98 -0.59 -4.98
C THR A 125 9.26 -1.43 -4.89
N GLY A 126 9.11 -2.73 -4.66
CA GLY A 126 10.20 -3.61 -4.28
C GLY A 126 11.16 -3.96 -5.43
N VAL A 127 10.63 -4.23 -6.62
CA VAL A 127 11.44 -4.74 -7.75
C VAL A 127 12.41 -3.70 -8.32
N SER A 128 12.11 -2.41 -8.16
CA SER A 128 12.97 -1.30 -8.58
C SER A 128 13.84 -0.74 -7.44
N SER A 129 13.87 -1.40 -6.27
CA SER A 129 14.57 -0.93 -5.07
C SER A 129 15.75 -1.82 -4.67
N SER A 130 16.40 -1.49 -3.54
CA SER A 130 17.40 -2.37 -2.91
C SER A 130 16.85 -3.73 -2.48
N TYR A 131 15.52 -3.87 -2.37
CA TYR A 131 14.84 -5.11 -2.00
C TYR A 131 14.46 -5.98 -3.21
N LYS A 132 15.01 -5.73 -4.39
CA LYS A 132 14.65 -6.44 -5.64
C LYS A 132 14.70 -7.96 -5.49
N SER A 133 15.76 -8.50 -4.91
CA SER A 133 15.92 -9.96 -4.74
C SER A 133 14.81 -10.55 -3.88
N ASP A 134 14.58 -9.98 -2.70
CA ASP A 134 13.56 -10.44 -1.74
C ASP A 134 12.15 -10.26 -2.32
N SER A 135 11.92 -9.19 -3.06
CA SER A 135 10.66 -8.93 -3.75
C SER A 135 10.38 -9.99 -4.81
N LEU A 136 11.37 -10.33 -5.64
CA LEU A 136 11.23 -11.40 -6.63
C LEU A 136 11.02 -12.77 -5.98
N ALA A 137 11.67 -13.05 -4.84
CA ALA A 137 11.43 -14.27 -4.07
C ALA A 137 10.00 -14.33 -3.54
N ALA A 138 9.49 -13.24 -2.96
CA ALA A 138 8.11 -13.15 -2.48
C ALA A 138 7.09 -13.29 -3.61
N ILE A 139 7.36 -12.69 -4.79
CA ILE A 139 6.49 -12.83 -5.97
C ILE A 139 6.48 -14.29 -6.47
N ARG A 140 7.63 -14.97 -6.53
CA ARG A 140 7.68 -16.41 -6.85
C ARG A 140 6.88 -17.23 -5.84
N ASN A 141 7.06 -16.97 -4.55
CA ASN A 141 6.29 -17.64 -3.51
C ASN A 141 4.77 -17.44 -3.70
N ALA A 142 4.34 -16.23 -4.06
CA ALA A 142 2.93 -15.94 -4.34
C ALA A 142 2.41 -16.62 -5.62
N ALA A 143 3.25 -16.81 -6.64
CA ALA A 143 2.90 -17.57 -7.84
C ALA A 143 2.77 -19.08 -7.58
N GLU A 144 3.53 -19.62 -6.63
CA GLU A 144 3.53 -21.05 -6.30
C GLU A 144 2.45 -21.41 -5.28
N HIS A 145 2.25 -20.57 -4.26
CA HIS A 145 1.45 -20.89 -3.07
C HIS A 145 0.27 -19.94 -2.84
N GLY A 146 0.13 -18.89 -3.65
CA GLY A 146 -1.01 -17.99 -3.60
C GLY A 146 -2.29 -18.65 -4.08
N GLN A 147 -3.37 -17.87 -4.07
CA GLN A 147 -4.68 -18.30 -4.55
C GLN A 147 -5.30 -17.25 -5.48
N GLY A 148 -6.17 -17.71 -6.38
CA GLY A 148 -6.96 -16.89 -7.30
C GLY A 148 -6.17 -15.76 -7.97
N ILE A 149 -6.58 -14.51 -7.72
CA ILE A 149 -5.99 -13.32 -8.35
C ILE A 149 -4.53 -13.09 -7.93
N VAL A 150 -4.13 -13.55 -6.74
CA VAL A 150 -2.76 -13.43 -6.23
C VAL A 150 -1.82 -14.28 -7.09
N THR A 151 -2.17 -15.56 -7.29
CA THR A 151 -1.40 -16.50 -8.13
C THR A 151 -1.32 -16.01 -9.57
N GLU A 152 -2.45 -15.58 -10.13
CA GLU A 152 -2.53 -15.09 -11.51
C GLU A 152 -1.63 -13.87 -11.70
N THR A 153 -1.75 -12.88 -10.80
CA THR A 153 -0.98 -11.63 -10.87
C THR A 153 0.52 -11.89 -10.75
N ALA A 154 0.94 -12.71 -9.77
CA ALA A 154 2.33 -13.05 -9.57
C ALA A 154 2.91 -13.82 -10.77
N THR A 155 2.17 -14.79 -11.31
CA THR A 155 2.57 -15.58 -12.49
C THR A 155 2.72 -14.70 -13.72
N ASN A 156 1.74 -13.83 -13.98
CA ASN A 156 1.76 -12.92 -15.12
C ASN A 156 2.92 -11.93 -15.02
N TYR A 157 3.19 -11.41 -13.82
CA TYR A 157 4.35 -10.53 -13.60
C TYR A 157 5.67 -11.24 -13.94
N LEU A 158 5.88 -12.47 -13.44
CA LEU A 158 7.10 -13.23 -13.70
C LEU A 158 7.31 -13.57 -15.17
N LYS A 159 6.23 -13.87 -15.91
CA LYS A 159 6.28 -14.07 -17.37
C LYS A 159 6.79 -12.83 -18.11
N LEU A 160 6.24 -11.66 -17.79
CA LEU A 160 6.67 -10.39 -18.40
C LEU A 160 8.12 -10.06 -18.05
N PHE A 161 8.53 -10.30 -16.81
CA PHE A 161 9.89 -10.03 -16.35
C PHE A 161 10.93 -10.95 -17.00
N SER A 162 10.57 -12.22 -17.26
CA SER A 162 11.48 -13.20 -17.88
C SER A 162 11.67 -12.96 -19.38
N ASN A 163 10.75 -12.25 -20.04
CA ASN A 163 10.83 -11.91 -21.46
C ASN A 163 11.58 -10.59 -21.73
N THR A 164 12.04 -9.89 -20.69
CA THR A 164 12.67 -8.57 -20.78
C THR A 164 14.14 -8.54 -20.32
N GLY A 165 14.68 -9.68 -19.86
CA GLY A 165 16.09 -9.86 -19.49
C GLY A 165 16.80 -10.80 -20.43
#